data_AF-A0A6P7XTP3-F1
#
_entry.id   AF-A0A6P7XTP3-F1
#
_cell.length_a   1.000
_cell.length_b   1.000
_cell.length_c   1.000
_cell.angle_alpha   90.00
_cell.angle_beta   90.00
_cell.angle_gamma   90.00
#
_symmetry.space_group_name_H-M   'P 1'
#
loop_
_entity.id
_entity.type
_entity.pdbx_description
1 polymer ?
#
loop_
_entity_poly.entity_id
_entity_poly.type
_entity_poly.pdbx_seq_one_letter_code
_entity_poly.pdbx_strand_id
1 'polypeptide(L)'
;MAQAVNISELSLQQLEILKNQLDQEVEFLSSSVAQLKLVQTKYVEAKDCLNVLNTANEGKELLVPLTSSMYVPGKLNDVEHVLIDVGTGYYVEKTASDARDFFKRKIDFLTKQIEKIQPALQEKHAMKQAVMETMSLKIQQLTASQAGAAKA
;
A
#
# COMPACT_ATOMS: atom_id res chain seq x y z
N MET A 1 -5.50 9.22 27.05
CA MET A 1 -5.52 10.63 26.62
C MET A 1 -4.10 11.00 26.24
N ALA A 2 -3.74 10.87 24.95
CA ALA A 2 -2.41 11.23 24.47
C ALA A 2 -2.28 12.74 24.60
N GLN A 3 -1.29 13.18 25.37
CA GLN A 3 -0.93 14.59 25.49
C GLN A 3 -0.64 15.11 24.09
N ALA A 4 -1.50 16.01 23.58
CA ALA A 4 -1.24 16.73 22.35
C ALA A 4 0.07 17.51 22.57
N VAL A 5 1.15 17.02 21.98
CA VAL A 5 2.47 17.66 22.05
C VAL A 5 2.30 19.05 21.47
N ASN A 6 2.57 20.08 22.28
CA ASN A 6 2.41 21.46 21.87
C ASN A 6 3.57 21.84 20.94
N ILE A 7 3.38 21.62 19.63
CA ILE A 7 4.42 21.75 18.59
C ILE A 7 5.04 23.16 18.60
N SER A 8 4.27 24.17 19.00
CA SER A 8 4.70 25.57 19.09
C SER A 8 5.77 25.83 20.16
N GLU A 9 5.86 25.00 21.20
CA GLU A 9 6.81 25.20 22.32
C GLU A 9 8.17 24.53 22.07
N LEU A 10 8.28 23.63 21.08
CA LEU A 10 9.49 22.85 20.81
C LEU A 10 10.63 23.68 20.21
N SER A 11 11.88 23.41 20.56
CA SER A 11 13.05 24.03 19.93
C SER A 11 13.21 23.62 18.46
N LEU A 12 13.95 24.39 17.65
CA LEU A 12 14.23 24.02 16.26
C LEU A 12 14.87 22.64 16.12
N GLN A 13 15.81 22.31 17.02
CA GLN A 13 16.46 20.99 17.05
C GLN A 13 15.46 19.87 17.36
N GLN A 14 14.53 20.10 18.29
CA GLN A 14 13.47 19.14 18.61
C GLN A 14 12.48 18.96 17.45
N LEU A 15 12.13 20.04 16.74
CA LEU A 15 11.28 20.00 15.56
C LEU A 15 11.94 19.24 14.40
N GLU A 16 13.25 19.38 14.22
CA GLU A 16 14.00 18.65 13.19
C GLU A 16 14.05 17.14 13.48
N ILE A 17 14.29 16.74 14.74
CA ILE A 17 14.22 15.34 15.15
C ILE A 17 12.81 14.78 14.93
N LEU A 18 11.78 15.52 15.37
CA LEU A 18 10.38 15.11 15.22
C LEU A 18 9.97 14.98 13.74
N LYS A 19 10.39 15.91 12.89
CA LYS A 19 10.19 15.84 11.43
C LYS A 19 10.77 14.56 10.87
N ASN A 20 12.03 14.24 11.19
CA ASN A 20 12.71 13.05 10.65
C ASN A 20 12.03 11.75 11.11
N GLN A 21 11.54 11.70 12.36
CA GLN A 21 10.75 10.57 12.83
C GLN A 21 9.42 10.44 12.04
N LEU A 22 8.69 11.54 11.89
CA LEU A 22 7.43 11.55 11.14
C LEU A 22 7.63 11.17 9.66
N ASP A 23 8.76 11.57 9.06
CA ASP A 23 9.14 11.17 7.71
C ASP A 23 9.26 9.65 7.57
N GLN A 24 9.99 9.01 8.48
CA GLN A 24 10.15 7.56 8.50
C GLN A 24 8.82 6.83 8.71
N GLU A 25 7.98 7.32 9.62
CA GLU A 25 6.66 6.74 9.87
C GLU A 25 5.74 6.86 8.64
N VAL A 26 5.74 8.01 7.96
CA VAL A 26 4.96 8.21 6.73
C VAL A 26 5.47 7.29 5.60
N GLU A 27 6.78 7.18 5.42
CA GLU A 27 7.37 6.28 4.41
C GLU A 27 7.04 4.82 4.67
N PHE A 28 7.12 4.37 5.93
CA PHE A 28 6.77 3.03 6.34
C PHE A 28 5.29 2.71 6.06
N LEU A 29 4.37 3.60 6.45
CA LEU A 29 2.94 3.40 6.23
C LEU A 29 2.58 3.45 4.74
N SER A 30 3.19 4.38 3.98
CA SER A 30 2.99 4.52 2.54
C SER A 30 3.46 3.28 1.77
N SER A 31 4.67 2.80 2.07
CA SER A 31 5.21 1.57 1.45
C SER A 31 4.37 0.34 1.79
N SER A 32 3.89 0.23 3.03
CA SER A 32 2.97 -0.84 3.46
C SER A 32 1.67 -0.83 2.65
N VAL A 33 1.05 0.34 2.48
CA VAL A 33 -0.16 0.49 1.65
C VAL A 33 0.11 0.13 0.19
N ALA A 34 1.24 0.56 -0.37
CA ALA A 34 1.61 0.23 -1.75
C ALA A 34 1.79 -1.29 -1.96
N GLN A 35 2.44 -1.97 -1.01
CA GLN A 35 2.59 -3.43 -1.04
C GLN A 35 1.24 -4.16 -0.95
N LEU A 36 0.36 -3.73 -0.05
CA LEU A 36 -0.98 -4.33 0.07
C LEU A 36 -1.80 -4.14 -1.20
N LYS A 37 -1.71 -2.97 -1.84
CA LYS A 37 -2.35 -2.70 -3.14
C LYS A 37 -1.81 -3.61 -4.24
N LEU A 38 -0.50 -3.84 -4.30
CA LEU A 38 0.10 -4.75 -5.28
C LEU A 38 -0.49 -6.18 -5.15
N VAL A 39 -0.63 -6.68 -3.92
CA VAL A 39 -1.23 -7.99 -3.68
C VAL A 39 -2.72 -8.00 -4.04
N GLN A 40 -3.44 -6.92 -3.72
CA GLN A 40 -4.84 -6.77 -4.09
C GLN A 40 -5.03 -6.82 -5.61
N THR A 41 -4.19 -6.12 -6.39
CA THR A 41 -4.21 -6.15 -7.85
C THR A 41 -4.05 -7.58 -8.38
N LYS A 42 -3.10 -8.36 -7.83
CA LYS A 42 -2.93 -9.77 -8.23
C LYS A 42 -4.18 -10.62 -7.98
N TYR A 43 -4.91 -10.38 -6.89
CA TYR A 43 -6.17 -11.09 -6.64
C TYR A 43 -7.30 -10.65 -7.56
N VAL A 44 -7.36 -9.36 -7.93
CA VAL A 44 -8.31 -8.86 -8.93
C VAL A 44 -8.02 -9.48 -10.29
N GLU A 45 -6.76 -9.44 -10.74
CA GLU A 45 -6.32 -10.07 -11.99
C GLU A 45 -6.64 -11.56 -12.03
N ALA A 46 -6.32 -12.30 -10.96
CA ALA A 46 -6.62 -13.74 -10.88
C ALA A 46 -8.14 -14.02 -10.97
N LYS A 47 -8.96 -13.22 -10.29
CA LYS A 47 -10.42 -13.32 -10.36
C LYS A 47 -10.93 -13.02 -11.78
N ASP A 48 -10.35 -12.03 -12.46
CA ASP A 48 -10.74 -11.67 -13.82
C ASP A 48 -10.32 -12.74 -14.83
N CYS A 49 -9.15 -13.37 -14.67
CA CYS A 49 -8.74 -14.54 -15.44
C CYS A 49 -9.73 -15.71 -15.28
N LEU A 50 -10.29 -15.93 -14.08
CA LEU A 50 -11.33 -16.95 -13.86
C LEU A 50 -12.65 -16.64 -14.56
N ASN A 51 -12.92 -15.38 -14.93
CA ASN A 51 -14.12 -15.04 -15.71
C ASN A 51 -13.92 -15.38 -17.19
N VAL A 52 -12.68 -15.31 -17.66
CA VAL A 52 -12.32 -15.75 -19.01
C VAL A 52 -12.40 -17.27 -19.10
N LEU A 53 -12.04 -18.01 -18.05
CA LEU A 53 -12.12 -19.47 -17.96
C LEU A 53 -13.58 -19.97 -17.97
N ASN A 54 -14.07 -20.43 -19.12
CA ASN A 54 -15.46 -20.89 -19.30
C ASN A 54 -15.55 -21.93 -20.42
N THR A 55 -16.64 -22.68 -20.53
CA THR A 55 -16.76 -23.78 -21.51
C THR A 55 -16.50 -23.38 -22.97
N ALA A 56 -16.64 -22.10 -23.34
CA ALA A 56 -16.32 -21.64 -24.69
C ALA A 56 -14.81 -21.58 -25.00
N ASN A 57 -13.92 -21.74 -24.02
CA ASN A 57 -12.48 -21.81 -24.23
C ASN A 57 -11.84 -23.15 -23.92
N GLU A 58 -12.62 -24.14 -23.50
CA GLU A 58 -12.16 -25.52 -23.41
C GLU A 58 -11.67 -26.01 -24.79
N GLY A 59 -10.55 -26.73 -24.80
CA GLY A 59 -9.85 -27.22 -25.98
C GLY A 59 -9.06 -26.17 -26.77
N LYS A 60 -9.15 -24.87 -26.44
CA LYS A 60 -8.39 -23.82 -27.12
C LYS A 60 -6.92 -23.81 -26.70
N GLU A 61 -6.09 -23.32 -27.60
CA GLU A 61 -4.66 -23.13 -27.36
C GLU A 61 -4.41 -21.85 -26.53
N LEU A 62 -3.56 -21.95 -25.52
CA LEU A 62 -3.16 -20.87 -24.63
C LEU A 62 -1.64 -20.86 -24.51
N LEU A 63 -1.05 -19.66 -24.52
CA LEU A 63 0.36 -19.48 -24.22
C LEU A 63 0.54 -19.30 -22.72
N VAL A 64 1.29 -20.21 -22.09
CA VAL A 64 1.64 -20.11 -20.67
C VAL A 64 3.12 -19.73 -20.54
N PRO A 65 3.48 -18.84 -19.60
CA PRO A 65 4.86 -18.43 -19.41
C PRO A 65 5.67 -19.61 -18.85
N LEU A 66 6.73 -20.00 -19.54
CA LEU A 66 7.69 -21.00 -19.06
C LEU A 66 8.75 -20.34 -18.16
N THR A 67 9.20 -19.14 -18.54
CA THR A 67 10.11 -18.29 -17.78
C THR A 67 10.02 -16.85 -18.30
N SER A 68 10.82 -15.94 -17.74
CA SER A 68 10.93 -14.55 -18.19
C SER A 68 11.14 -14.48 -19.71
N SER A 69 10.20 -13.84 -20.40
CA SER A 69 10.20 -13.64 -21.86
C SER A 69 10.11 -14.90 -22.73
N MET A 70 9.77 -16.07 -22.19
CA MET A 70 9.51 -17.29 -22.97
C MET A 70 8.15 -17.91 -22.63
N TYR A 71 7.40 -18.26 -23.67
CA TYR A 71 6.07 -18.85 -23.56
C TYR A 71 6.02 -20.19 -24.29
N VAL A 72 5.21 -21.11 -23.77
CA VAL A 72 4.96 -22.42 -24.37
C VAL A 72 3.46 -22.55 -24.69
N PRO A 73 3.09 -23.06 -25.88
CA PRO A 73 1.70 -23.37 -26.18
C PRO A 73 1.22 -24.59 -25.38
N GLY A 74 -0.01 -24.51 -24.88
CA GLY A 74 -0.73 -25.60 -24.24
C GLY A 74 -2.20 -25.59 -24.64
N LYS A 75 -2.91 -26.69 -24.39
CA LYS A 75 -4.36 -26.77 -24.56
C LYS A 75 -5.05 -26.66 -23.22
N LEU A 76 -6.14 -25.90 -23.17
CA LEU A 76 -6.95 -25.75 -21.98
C LEU A 76 -7.94 -26.91 -21.87
N ASN A 77 -7.83 -27.75 -20.84
CA ASN A 77 -8.62 -28.97 -20.71
C ASN A 77 -9.70 -28.91 -19.64
N ASP A 78 -9.45 -28.26 -18.50
CA ASP A 78 -10.41 -28.14 -17.40
C ASP A 78 -10.61 -26.66 -17.09
N VAL A 79 -11.89 -26.24 -17.12
CA VAL A 79 -12.32 -24.86 -16.82
C VAL A 79 -13.07 -24.76 -15.50
N GLU A 80 -13.42 -25.90 -14.90
CA GLU A 80 -14.19 -25.96 -13.66
C GLU A 80 -13.30 -26.02 -12.43
N HIS A 81 -12.11 -26.63 -12.52
CA HIS A 81 -11.20 -26.78 -11.38
C HIS A 81 -9.93 -25.94 -11.54
N VAL A 82 -9.55 -25.28 -10.45
CA VAL A 82 -8.36 -24.45 -10.38
C VAL A 82 -7.60 -24.69 -9.08
N LEU A 83 -6.29 -24.50 -9.14
CA LEU A 83 -5.41 -24.63 -7.99
C LEU A 83 -5.24 -23.26 -7.30
N ILE A 84 -5.50 -23.19 -5.99
CA ILE A 84 -5.34 -21.98 -5.18
C ILE A 84 -4.23 -22.18 -4.16
N ASP A 85 -3.28 -21.24 -4.13
CA ASP A 85 -2.33 -21.09 -3.03
C ASP A 85 -3.04 -20.50 -1.79
N VAL A 86 -3.10 -21.28 -0.72
CA VAL A 86 -3.70 -20.85 0.55
C VAL A 86 -2.66 -20.32 1.56
N GLY A 87 -1.39 -20.39 1.20
CA GLY A 87 -0.24 -19.97 2.00
C GLY A 87 0.60 -21.13 2.51
N THR A 88 1.77 -20.82 3.08
CA THR A 88 2.71 -21.80 3.66
C THR A 88 3.17 -22.91 2.71
N GLY A 89 3.05 -22.69 1.39
CA GLY A 89 3.41 -23.67 0.35
C GLY A 89 2.33 -24.71 0.08
N TYR A 90 1.10 -24.52 0.58
CA TYR A 90 -0.02 -25.44 0.33
C TYR A 90 -0.90 -24.93 -0.80
N TYR A 91 -1.27 -25.87 -1.66
CA TYR A 91 -2.20 -25.65 -2.76
C TYR A 91 -3.44 -26.51 -2.58
N VAL A 92 -4.60 -25.92 -2.83
CA VAL A 92 -5.89 -26.60 -2.70
C VAL A 92 -6.64 -26.45 -4.02
N GLU A 93 -7.13 -27.57 -4.52
CA GLU A 93 -8.01 -27.60 -5.69
C GLU A 93 -9.41 -27.10 -5.30
N LYS A 94 -9.94 -26.17 -6.09
CA LYS A 94 -11.23 -25.54 -5.88
C LYS A 94 -11.98 -25.42 -7.20
N THR A 95 -13.31 -25.38 -7.11
CA THR A 95 -14.11 -25.02 -8.27
C THR A 95 -13.86 -23.55 -8.65
N ALA A 96 -14.04 -23.20 -9.92
CA ALA A 96 -13.90 -21.83 -10.40
C ALA A 96 -14.84 -20.87 -9.67
N SER A 97 -16.01 -21.35 -9.21
CA SER A 97 -16.94 -20.58 -8.39
C SER A 97 -16.37 -20.30 -7.00
N ASP A 98 -15.95 -21.34 -6.27
CA ASP A 98 -15.35 -21.21 -4.94
C ASP A 98 -14.09 -20.33 -4.98
N ALA A 99 -13.34 -20.42 -6.07
CA ALA A 99 -12.15 -19.62 -6.32
C ALA A 99 -12.47 -18.12 -6.46
N ARG A 100 -13.52 -17.78 -7.20
CA ARG A 100 -14.01 -16.39 -7.29
C ARG A 100 -14.41 -15.84 -5.92
N ASP A 101 -15.10 -16.63 -5.11
CA ASP A 101 -15.49 -16.23 -3.75
C ASP A 101 -14.30 -16.12 -2.81
N PHE A 102 -13.28 -16.99 -2.96
CA PHE A 102 -12.01 -16.88 -2.26
C PHE A 102 -11.31 -15.57 -2.59
N PHE A 103 -11.13 -15.25 -3.87
CA PHE A 103 -10.48 -14.00 -4.27
C PHE A 103 -11.27 -12.77 -3.85
N LYS A 104 -12.60 -12.79 -3.97
CA LYS A 104 -13.46 -11.71 -3.46
C LYS A 104 -13.24 -11.46 -1.97
N ARG A 105 -13.26 -12.51 -1.14
CA ARG A 105 -12.99 -12.39 0.30
C ARG A 105 -11.59 -11.86 0.60
N LYS A 106 -10.57 -12.27 -0.16
CA LYS A 106 -9.19 -11.78 0.00
C LYS A 106 -9.04 -10.31 -0.41
N ILE A 107 -9.68 -9.89 -1.49
CA ILE A 107 -9.74 -8.49 -1.91
C ILE A 107 -10.41 -7.65 -0.81
N ASP A 108 -11.58 -8.06 -0.32
CA ASP A 108 -12.31 -7.35 0.73
C ASP A 108 -11.49 -7.27 2.04
N PHE A 109 -10.78 -8.35 2.39
CA PHE A 109 -9.87 -8.36 3.53
C PHE A 109 -8.74 -7.33 3.36
N LEU A 110 -8.06 -7.31 2.22
CA LEU A 110 -6.99 -6.35 1.94
C LEU A 110 -7.49 -4.91 1.90
N THR A 111 -8.66 -4.66 1.29
CA THR A 111 -9.30 -3.34 1.30
C THR A 111 -9.48 -2.84 2.72
N LYS A 112 -10.03 -3.67 3.61
CA LYS A 112 -10.22 -3.31 5.03
C LYS A 112 -8.90 -3.05 5.77
N GLN A 113 -7.82 -3.76 5.44
CA GLN A 113 -6.51 -3.49 6.05
C GLN A 113 -5.94 -2.16 5.56
N ILE A 114 -6.06 -1.86 4.26
CA ILE A 114 -5.65 -0.57 3.70
C ILE A 114 -6.46 0.58 4.34
N GLU A 115 -7.77 0.43 4.45
CA GLU A 115 -8.67 1.42 5.06
C GLU A 115 -8.34 1.69 6.54
N LYS A 116 -7.79 0.72 7.28
CA LYS A 116 -7.34 0.93 8.66
C LYS A 116 -6.05 1.76 8.75
N ILE A 117 -5.18 1.65 7.75
CA ILE A 117 -3.87 2.32 7.73
C ILE A 117 -4.01 3.75 7.17
N GLN A 118 -4.93 3.96 6.23
CA GLN A 118 -5.13 5.23 5.53
C GLN A 118 -5.31 6.44 6.47
N PRO A 119 -6.14 6.38 7.54
CA PRO A 119 -6.31 7.51 8.46
C PRO A 119 -5.04 7.82 9.24
N ALA A 120 -4.34 6.79 9.72
CA ALA A 120 -3.08 6.96 10.44
C ALA A 120 -2.01 7.59 9.54
N LEU A 121 -1.94 7.19 8.26
CA LEU A 121 -1.05 7.81 7.28
C LEU A 121 -1.39 9.30 7.06
N GLN A 122 -2.68 9.63 6.90
CA GLN A 122 -3.13 11.01 6.74
C GLN A 122 -2.83 11.87 7.98
N GLU A 123 -3.08 11.34 9.17
CA GLU A 123 -2.78 12.01 10.45
C GLU A 123 -1.29 12.29 10.59
N LYS A 124 -0.44 11.31 10.31
CA LYS A 124 1.03 11.48 10.36
C LYS A 124 1.54 12.46 9.32
N HIS A 125 0.97 12.44 8.12
CA HIS A 125 1.30 13.42 7.09
C HIS A 125 0.88 14.84 7.48
N ALA A 126 -0.31 15.02 8.06
CA ALA A 126 -0.78 16.31 8.56
C ALA A 126 0.09 16.82 9.72
N MET A 127 0.46 15.94 10.65
CA MET A 127 1.36 16.26 11.76
C MET A 127 2.73 16.73 11.26
N LYS A 128 3.31 16.03 10.28
CA LYS A 128 4.56 16.41 9.64
C LYS A 128 4.46 17.81 9.02
N GLN A 129 3.37 18.08 8.30
CA GLN A 129 3.15 19.38 7.66
C GLN A 129 3.08 20.52 8.69
N ALA A 130 2.36 20.31 9.80
CA ALA A 130 2.29 21.28 10.90
C ALA A 130 3.66 21.54 11.56
N VAL A 131 4.49 20.50 11.71
CA VAL A 131 5.87 20.63 12.21
C VAL A 131 6.72 21.46 11.25
N MET A 132 6.61 21.21 9.94
CA MET A 132 7.34 21.97 8.92
C MET A 132 6.94 23.44 8.88
N GLU A 133 5.65 23.74 9.00
CA GLU A 133 5.13 25.12 9.07
C GLU A 133 5.63 25.85 10.31
N THR A 134 5.59 25.20 11.48
CA THR A 134 6.10 25.76 12.72
C THR A 134 7.61 26.02 12.66
N MET A 135 8.36 25.10 12.06
CA MET A 135 9.81 25.25 11.86
C MET A 135 10.12 26.45 10.94
N SER A 136 9.37 26.61 9.83
CA SER A 136 9.51 27.74 8.92
C SER A 136 9.24 29.09 9.60
N LEU A 137 8.16 29.18 10.39
CA LEU A 137 7.81 30.38 11.15
C LEU A 137 8.91 30.76 12.15
N LYS A 138 9.48 29.79 12.88
CA LYS A 138 10.58 30.05 13.82
C LYS A 138 11.87 30.51 13.13
N ILE A 139 12.19 29.94 11.97
CA ILE A 139 13.34 30.38 11.17
C ILE A 139 13.15 31.81 10.65
N GLN A 140 11.95 32.17 10.21
CA GLN A 140 11.63 33.54 9.79
C GLN A 140 11.73 34.55 10.95
N GLN A 141 11.25 34.18 12.15
CA GLN A 141 11.38 35.05 13.33
C GLN A 141 12.84 35.26 13.75
N LEU A 142 13.68 34.22 13.69
CA LEU A 142 15.10 34.33 14.03
C LEU A 142 15.87 35.21 13.02
N THR A 143 15.59 35.05 11.73
CA THR A 143 16.23 35.86 10.68
C THR A 143 15.77 37.32 10.72
N ALA A 144 14.49 37.59 11.01
CA ALA A 144 13.99 38.95 11.21
C ALA A 144 14.60 39.63 12.46
N SER A 145 14.81 38.87 13.53
CA SER A 145 15.43 39.37 14.77
C SER A 145 16.91 39.71 14.59
N GLN A 146 17.67 38.92 13.81
CA GLN A 146 19.06 39.22 13.49
C GLN A 146 19.21 40.41 12.53
N ALA A 147 18.29 40.59 11.57
CA ALA A 147 18.30 41.74 10.66
C ALA A 147 17.96 43.07 11.36
N GLY A 148 17.18 43.04 12.45
CA GLY A 148 16.90 44.20 13.30
C GLY A 148 18.08 44.61 14.20
N ALA A 149 18.84 43.64 14.70
CA ALA A 149 20.02 43.89 15.54
C ALA A 149 21.24 44.40 14.76
N ALA A 150 21.35 44.09 13.46
CA ALA A 150 22.45 44.57 12.60
C ALA A 150 22.22 45.99 12.04
N LYS A 151 21.04 46.59 12.26
CA LYS A 151 20.68 47.96 11.83
C LYS A 151 20.66 48.99 12.96
N ALA A 152 21.03 48.60 14.18
CA ALA A 152 21.15 49.48 15.34
C ALA A 152 22.62 49.79 15.64
#